data_AF-A0A1H8RQB6-F1
#
_entry.id   AF-A0A1H8RQB6-F1
#
_cell.length_a   1.000
_cell.length_b   1.000
_cell.length_c   1.000
_cell.angle_alpha   90.00
_cell.angle_beta   90.00
_cell.angle_gamma   90.00
#
_symmetry.space_group_name_H-M   'P 1'
#
loop_
_entity.id
_entity.type
_entity.pdbx_description
1 polymer ?
#
loop_
_entity_poly.entity_id
_entity_poly.type
_entity_poly.pdbx_seq_one_letter_code
_entity_poly.pdbx_strand_id
1 'polypeptide(L)' 'MDQLTTNQLLSIILPFAIVQLVLMITAIVVCARAEQTRGSKWMWILIIVLFNIVGSILFFLIGRKQT' A
#
# COMPACT_ATOMS: atom_id res chain seq x y z
N MET A 1 14.95 -32.08 1.01
CA MET A 1 14.64 -30.79 0.38
C MET A 1 14.69 -29.75 1.48
N ASP A 2 15.66 -28.85 1.40
CA ASP A 2 16.44 -28.32 2.52
C ASP A 2 15.75 -27.22 3.35
N GLN A 3 15.67 -27.40 4.68
CA GLN A 3 15.10 -26.41 5.62
C GLN A 3 15.84 -25.06 5.61
N LEU A 4 17.09 -25.01 5.12
CA LEU A 4 17.86 -23.77 4.95
C LEU A 4 17.18 -22.80 3.97
N THR A 5 16.51 -23.32 2.94
CA THR A 5 15.87 -22.51 1.89
C THR A 5 14.65 -21.75 2.42
N THR A 6 13.80 -22.41 3.22
CA THR A 6 12.55 -21.82 3.76
C THR A 6 12.83 -20.67 4.73
N ASN A 7 13.84 -20.80 5.59
CA ASN A 7 14.22 -19.77 6.57
C ASN A 7 14.79 -18.51 5.90
N GLN A 8 15.58 -18.67 4.83
CA GLN A 8 16.12 -17.55 4.06
C GLN A 8 15.01 -16.81 3.28
N LEU A 9 14.08 -17.56 2.68
CA LEU A 9 12.88 -17.01 2.05
C LEU A 9 12.04 -16.20 3.04
N LEU A 10 11.80 -16.73 4.24
CA LEU A 10 11.09 -16.02 5.31
C LEU A 10 11.79 -14.72 5.72
N SER A 11 13.12 -14.72 5.88
CA SER A 11 13.87 -13.50 6.22
C SER A 11 13.79 -12.40 5.16
N ILE A 12 13.61 -12.74 3.88
CA ILE A 12 13.46 -11.77 2.79
C ILE A 12 11.99 -11.36 2.59
N ILE A 13 11.05 -12.29 2.71
CA ILE A 13 9.62 -12.02 2.58
C ILE A 13 9.09 -11.18 3.74
N LEU A 14 9.59 -11.41 4.95
CA LEU A 14 9.14 -10.70 6.15
C LEU A 14 9.27 -9.16 6.03
N PRO A 15 10.43 -8.57 5.69
CA PRO A 15 10.54 -7.13 5.52
C PRO A 15 9.72 -6.62 4.33
N PHE A 16 9.63 -7.38 3.24
CA PHE A 16 8.81 -6.99 2.09
C PHE A 16 7.32 -6.92 2.47
N ALA A 17 6.81 -7.93 3.19
CA ALA A 17 5.45 -7.96 3.68
C ALA A 17 5.16 -6.83 4.68
N ILE A 18 6.12 -6.51 5.58
CA ILE A 18 5.99 -5.39 6.51
C ILE A 18 5.88 -4.06 5.75
N VAL A 19 6.79 -3.79 4.81
CA VAL A 19 6.76 -2.56 4.00
C VAL A 19 5.44 -2.48 3.23
N GLN A 20 5.01 -3.59 2.63
CA GLN A 20 3.75 -3.67 1.90
C GLN A 20 2.53 -3.38 2.79
N LEU A 21 2.46 -3.97 3.99
CA LEU A 21 1.39 -3.70 4.95
C LEU A 21 1.39 -2.25 5.41
N VAL A 22 2.57 -1.69 5.72
CA VAL A 22 2.70 -0.28 6.12
C VAL A 22 2.24 0.64 5.00
N LEU A 23 2.66 0.39 3.76
CA LEU A 23 2.23 1.17 2.59
C LEU A 23 0.71 1.12 2.40
N MET A 24 0.13 -0.07 2.49
CA MET A 24 -1.31 -0.28 2.33
C MET A 24 -2.12 0.41 3.43
N ILE A 25 -1.74 0.22 4.70
CA ILE A 25 -2.40 0.87 5.84
C ILE A 25 -2.25 2.38 5.73
N THR A 26 -1.05 2.89 5.43
CA THR A 26 -0.82 4.33 5.31
C THR A 26 -1.64 4.93 4.17
N ALA A 27 -1.73 4.25 3.02
CA ALA A 27 -2.56 4.69 1.90
C ALA A 27 -4.04 4.76 2.28
N ILE A 28 -4.56 3.74 2.97
CA ILE A 28 -5.96 3.72 3.44
C ILE A 28 -6.21 4.83 4.48
N VAL A 29 -5.33 4.97 5.47
CA VAL A 29 -5.45 5.98 6.53
C VAL A 29 -5.40 7.38 5.95
N VAL A 30 -4.45 7.67 5.06
CA VAL A 30 -4.35 8.98 4.41
C VAL A 30 -5.53 9.21 3.48
N CYS A 31 -6.02 8.20 2.76
CA CYS A 31 -7.21 8.33 1.91
C CYS A 31 -8.49 8.58 2.74
N ALA A 32 -8.62 7.94 3.90
CA ALA A 32 -9.74 8.17 4.83
C ALA A 32 -9.69 9.58 5.43
N ARG A 33 -8.50 10.01 5.86
CA ARG A 33 -8.23 11.29 6.52
C ARG A 33 -8.17 12.48 5.55
N ALA A 34 -7.92 12.23 4.28
CA ALA A 34 -7.96 13.26 3.25
C ALA A 34 -9.41 13.73 3.06
N GLU A 35 -9.68 14.95 3.49
CA GLU A 35 -10.99 15.60 3.34
C GLU A 35 -11.24 16.07 1.89
N GLN A 36 -10.16 16.32 1.14
CA GLN A 36 -10.19 16.68 -0.28
C GLN A 36 -9.13 15.90 -1.08
N THR A 37 -9.45 14.68 -1.49
CA THR A 37 -8.63 13.94 -2.46
C THR A 37 -8.74 14.55 -3.87
N ARG A 38 -7.72 14.38 -4.73
CA ARG A 38 -7.84 14.66 -6.17
C ARG A 38 -8.80 13.63 -6.79
N GLY A 39 -10.11 13.86 -6.67
CA GLY A 39 -11.19 12.95 -7.08
C GLY A 39 -12.09 12.49 -5.93
N SER A 40 -13.13 11.71 -6.25
CA SER A 40 -14.08 11.16 -5.27
C SER A 40 -13.42 10.12 -4.36
N LYS A 41 -13.65 10.21 -3.04
CA LYS A 41 -13.02 9.34 -2.01
C LYS A 41 -13.25 7.85 -2.30
N TRP A 42 -14.40 7.50 -2.85
CA TRP A 42 -14.76 6.13 -3.27
C TRP A 42 -13.89 5.56 -4.39
N MET A 43 -13.44 6.41 -5.33
CA MET A 43 -12.62 5.97 -6.47
C MET A 43 -11.24 5.50 -6.00
N TRP A 44 -10.65 6.20 -5.04
CA TRP A 44 -9.34 5.81 -4.48
C TRP A 44 -9.41 4.53 -3.67
N ILE A 45 -10.48 4.31 -2.90
CA ILE A 45 -10.71 3.04 -2.20
C ILE A 45 -10.77 1.89 -3.21
N LEU A 46 -11.51 2.05 -4.31
CA LEU A 46 -11.61 1.02 -5.35
C LEU A 46 -10.25 0.70 -5.96
N ILE A 47 -9.43 1.72 -6.25
CA ILE A 47 -8.07 1.55 -6.79
C ILE A 47 -7.17 0.82 -5.78
N ILE A 48 -7.19 1.21 -4.51
CA ILE A 48 -6.37 0.56 -3.47
C ILE A 48 -6.80 -0.91 -3.29
N VAL A 49 -8.09 -1.21 -3.34
CA VAL A 49 -8.58 -2.59 -3.21
C VAL A 49 -8.23 -3.44 -4.44
N LEU A 50 -8.40 -2.91 -5.66
CA LEU A 50 -8.11 -3.63 -6.91
C LEU A 50 -6.60 -3.80 -7.16
N PHE A 51 -5.79 -2.79 -6.82
CA PHE A 51 -4.37 -2.74 -7.17
C PHE A 51 -3.42 -2.90 -5.98
N ASN A 52 -3.93 -2.97 -4.75
CA ASN A 52 -3.21 -3.27 -3.49
C ASN A 52 -1.91 -2.46 -3.31
N ILE A 53 -0.75 -3.00 -3.72
CA ILE A 53 0.54 -2.31 -3.74
C ILE A 53 0.50 -1.11 -4.68
N VAL A 54 0.10 -1.35 -5.93
CA VAL A 54 0.13 -0.33 -6.99
C VAL A 54 -0.85 0.80 -6.67
N GLY A 55 -2.02 0.46 -6.10
CA GLY A 55 -3.00 1.47 -5.67
C GLY A 55 -2.47 2.35 -4.53
N SER A 56 -1.73 1.76 -3.58
CA SER A 56 -1.09 2.50 -2.48
C SER A 56 0.01 3.44 -2.97
N ILE A 57 0.82 2.98 -3.93
CA ILE A 57 1.89 3.79 -4.56
C ILE A 57 1.29 4.92 -5.40
N LEU A 58 0.27 4.66 -6.22
CA LEU A 58 -0.41 5.68 -7.01
C LEU A 58 -1.04 6.76 -6.13
N PHE A 59 -1.63 6.36 -5.00
CA PHE A 59 -2.19 7.30 -4.03
C PHE A 59 -1.10 8.20 -3.44
N PHE A 60 0.06 7.62 -3.12
CA PHE A 60 1.19 8.39 -2.61
C PHE A 60 1.74 9.40 -3.62
N LEU A 61 1.79 9.02 -4.90
CA LEU A 61 2.29 9.84 -6.01
C LEU A 61 1.30 10.93 -6.45
N ILE A 62 0.02 10.60 -6.60
CA ILE A 62 -1.00 11.45 -7.25
C ILE A 62 -2.04 11.95 -6.24
N GLY A 63 -2.41 11.12 -5.26
CA GLY A 63 -3.48 11.39 -4.30
C GLY A 63 -3.19 12.57 -3.37
N ARG A 64 -1.91 12.86 -3.11
CA ARG A 64 -1.49 14.03 -2.34
C ARG A 64 -1.58 15.29 -3.18
N LYS A 65 -2.71 15.98 -3.03
CA LYS A 65 -2.91 17.37 -3.45
C LYS A 65 -1.96 18.24 -2.61
N GLN A 66 -0.72 18.36 -3.06
CA GLN A 66 0.15 19.46 -2.68
C GLN A 66 -0.49 20.71 -3.24
N THR A 67 -0.97 21.56 -2.33
CA THR A 67 -1.41 22.94 -2.63
C THR A 67 -0.32 23.66 -3.40
#